data_AF-A0A960F5U7-F1
#
_entry.id   AF-A0A960F5U7-F1
#
_cell.length_a   1.000
_cell.length_b   1.000
_cell.length_c   1.000
_cell.angle_alpha   90.00
_cell.angle_beta   90.00
_cell.angle_gamma   90.00
#
_symmetry.space_group_name_H-M   'P 1'
#
loop_
_entity.id
_entity.type
_entity.pdbx_description
1 polymer ?
#
loop_
_entity_poly.entity_id
_entity_poly.type
_entity_poly.pdbx_seq_one_letter_code
_entity_poly.pdbx_strand_id
1 'polypeptide(L)'
;QRCYQAADAKADAEIAKLKDKYQTKATSLQGQLQAAQDRAEVLEAERKGKRNDELLSTAGSILGSIFGGKRSRTSVLGKLGSAAGKRGRSDAAKERVEAQENKIQHIHHQLEQLEAELTDDVTSIDAKWMGVAKEISPMTVPLERTDVKVTQLALVWIPVP
;
A
#
# COMPACT_ATOMS: atom_id res chain seq x y z
N GLN A 1 5.05 22.18 15.46
CA GLN A 1 5.46 20.77 15.72
C GLN A 1 4.31 19.87 16.16
N ARG A 2 3.44 20.27 17.11
CA ARG A 2 2.30 19.44 17.56
C ARG A 2 1.29 19.09 16.45
N CYS A 3 1.02 20.00 15.52
CA CYS A 3 0.09 19.74 14.40
C CYS A 3 0.59 18.64 13.45
N TYR A 4 1.90 18.61 13.15
CA TYR A 4 2.50 17.56 12.33
C TYR A 4 2.43 16.18 13.00
N GLN A 5 2.73 16.10 14.30
CA GLN A 5 2.61 14.83 15.05
C GLN A 5 1.16 14.32 15.09
N ALA A 6 0.18 15.21 15.24
CA ALA A 6 -1.22 14.84 15.21
C ALA A 6 -1.68 14.41 13.81
N ALA A 7 -1.13 15.02 12.76
CA ALA A 7 -1.39 14.64 11.38
C ALA A 7 -0.81 13.26 11.04
N ASP A 8 0.45 13.00 11.42
CA ASP A 8 1.11 11.69 11.25
C ASP A 8 0.32 10.58 11.94
N ALA A 9 -0.12 10.80 13.19
CA ALA A 9 -0.91 9.81 13.92
C ALA A 9 -2.26 9.49 13.25
N LYS A 10 -2.90 10.48 12.60
CA LYS A 10 -4.14 10.27 11.84
C LYS A 10 -3.88 9.59 10.50
N ALA A 11 -2.78 9.93 9.82
CA ALA A 11 -2.35 9.26 8.60
C ALA A 11 -2.08 7.77 8.88
N ASP A 12 -1.34 7.45 9.94
CA ASP A 12 -1.07 6.07 10.37
C ASP A 12 -2.37 5.29 10.65
N ALA A 13 -3.35 5.93 11.30
CA ALA A 13 -4.64 5.29 11.59
C ALA A 13 -5.48 5.03 10.32
N GLU A 14 -5.43 5.93 9.33
CA GLU A 14 -6.09 5.70 8.03
C GLU A 14 -5.37 4.62 7.20
N ILE A 15 -4.03 4.63 7.19
CA ILE A 15 -3.21 3.60 6.53
C ILE A 15 -3.46 2.23 7.16
N ALA A 16 -3.62 2.13 8.48
CA ALA A 16 -3.95 0.87 9.15
C ALA A 16 -5.27 0.27 8.64
N LYS A 17 -6.29 1.09 8.38
CA LYS A 17 -7.57 0.62 7.81
C LYS A 17 -7.44 0.16 6.36
N LEU A 18 -6.51 0.76 5.60
CA LEU A 18 -6.20 0.33 4.24
C LEU A 18 -5.52 -1.04 4.24
N LYS A 19 -4.60 -1.29 5.17
CA LYS A 19 -3.88 -2.57 5.26
C LYS A 19 -4.84 -3.76 5.30
N ASP A 20 -5.87 -3.73 6.12
CA ASP A 20 -6.83 -4.85 6.23
C ASP A 20 -7.57 -5.12 4.91
N LYS A 21 -7.98 -4.05 4.21
CA LYS A 21 -8.66 -4.14 2.91
C LYS A 21 -7.73 -4.72 1.85
N TYR A 22 -6.52 -4.19 1.74
CA TYR A 22 -5.54 -4.63 0.75
C TYR A 22 -5.01 -6.02 1.03
N GLN A 23 -4.84 -6.39 2.31
CA GLN A 23 -4.47 -7.74 2.72
C GLN A 23 -5.55 -8.74 2.31
N THR A 24 -6.83 -8.42 2.53
CA THR A 24 -7.93 -9.30 2.11
C THR A 24 -7.95 -9.51 0.60
N LYS A 25 -7.76 -8.44 -0.20
CA LYS A 25 -7.67 -8.52 -1.66
C LYS A 25 -6.44 -9.33 -2.11
N ALA A 26 -5.28 -9.08 -1.51
CA ALA A 26 -4.04 -9.78 -1.83
C ALA A 26 -4.14 -11.27 -1.53
N THR A 27 -4.67 -11.65 -0.37
CA THR A 27 -4.90 -13.06 -0.01
C THR A 27 -5.89 -13.73 -0.97
N SER A 28 -6.95 -13.02 -1.40
CA SER A 28 -7.87 -13.53 -2.40
C SER A 28 -7.18 -13.80 -3.74
N LEU A 29 -6.39 -12.84 -4.26
CA LEU A 29 -5.66 -12.99 -5.52
C LEU A 29 -4.57 -14.07 -5.43
N GLN A 30 -3.88 -14.19 -4.30
CA GLN A 30 -2.92 -15.27 -4.05
C GLN A 30 -3.59 -16.65 -4.07
N GLY A 31 -4.75 -16.79 -3.42
CA GLY A 31 -5.51 -18.04 -3.46
C GLY A 31 -5.99 -18.39 -4.87
N GLN A 32 -6.39 -17.38 -5.65
CA GLN A 32 -6.73 -17.57 -7.07
C GLN A 32 -5.52 -17.96 -7.92
N LEU A 33 -4.35 -17.36 -7.66
CA LEU A 33 -3.09 -17.67 -8.33
C LEU A 33 -2.69 -19.12 -8.07
N GLN A 34 -2.67 -19.53 -6.80
CA GLN A 34 -2.37 -20.90 -6.42
C GLN A 34 -3.33 -21.88 -7.09
N ALA A 35 -4.64 -21.62 -7.02
CA ALA A 35 -5.64 -22.49 -7.66
C ALA A 35 -5.58 -22.46 -9.21
N ALA A 36 -4.95 -21.47 -9.82
CA ALA A 36 -4.69 -21.43 -11.26
C ALA A 36 -3.40 -22.21 -11.61
N GLN A 37 -2.36 -22.09 -10.79
CA GLN A 37 -1.11 -22.84 -10.90
C GLN A 37 -1.34 -24.34 -10.72
N ASP A 38 -2.08 -24.75 -9.68
CA ASP A 38 -2.43 -26.16 -9.44
C ASP A 38 -3.17 -26.76 -10.64
N ARG A 39 -4.08 -25.99 -11.25
CA ARG A 39 -4.80 -26.42 -12.46
C ARG A 39 -3.90 -26.50 -13.68
N ALA A 40 -2.96 -25.57 -13.84
CA ALA A 40 -1.99 -25.61 -14.91
C ALA A 40 -1.10 -26.86 -14.78
N GLU A 41 -0.63 -27.18 -13.57
CA GLU A 41 0.15 -28.37 -13.27
C GLU A 41 -0.63 -29.66 -13.60
N VAL A 42 -1.91 -29.75 -13.22
CA VAL A 42 -2.76 -30.90 -13.57
C VAL A 42 -2.93 -31.03 -15.09
N LEU A 43 -3.20 -29.93 -15.80
CA LEU A 43 -3.35 -29.96 -17.26
C LEU A 43 -2.04 -30.30 -17.97
N GLU A 44 -0.90 -29.85 -17.45
CA GLU A 44 0.42 -30.25 -17.91
C GLU A 44 0.71 -31.72 -17.61
N ALA A 45 0.31 -32.24 -16.44
CA ALA A 45 0.45 -33.64 -16.07
C ALA A 45 -0.40 -34.57 -16.95
N GLU A 46 -1.65 -34.19 -17.24
CA GLU A 46 -2.52 -34.87 -18.21
C GLU A 46 -1.90 -34.88 -19.61
N ARG A 47 -1.18 -33.82 -19.98
CA ARG A 47 -0.41 -33.75 -21.22
C ARG A 47 0.86 -34.62 -21.18
N LYS A 48 1.49 -34.76 -20.00
CA LYS A 48 2.71 -35.55 -19.73
C LYS A 48 2.51 -37.08 -19.75
N GLY A 49 1.39 -37.59 -20.29
CA GLY A 49 1.31 -38.96 -20.80
C GLY A 49 2.43 -39.33 -21.80
N LYS A 50 3.18 -38.36 -22.32
CA LYS A 50 4.54 -38.49 -22.85
C LYS A 50 5.15 -37.09 -23.03
N ARG A 51 6.33 -36.89 -22.44
CA ARG A 51 7.40 -35.93 -22.84
C ARG A 51 7.54 -34.64 -22.00
N ASN A 52 8.62 -34.69 -21.23
CA ASN A 52 9.54 -33.64 -20.77
C ASN A 52 9.10 -32.76 -19.59
N ASP A 53 9.75 -33.03 -18.46
CA ASP A 53 10.14 -32.08 -17.43
C ASP A 53 10.95 -30.93 -18.04
N GLU A 54 10.45 -29.72 -17.85
CA GLU A 54 11.14 -28.43 -17.81
C GLU A 54 10.04 -27.38 -17.98
N LEU A 55 9.71 -26.56 -16.97
CA LEU A 55 9.43 -25.12 -17.17
C LEU A 55 8.90 -24.30 -15.97
N LEU A 56 8.60 -24.84 -14.79
CA LEU A 56 7.98 -24.01 -13.74
C LEU A 56 8.74 -23.99 -12.41
N SER A 57 10.00 -23.55 -12.44
CA SER A 57 10.73 -23.11 -11.24
C SER A 57 11.06 -21.61 -11.31
N THR A 58 10.02 -20.78 -11.30
CA THR A 58 10.21 -19.35 -11.00
C THR A 58 9.15 -18.87 -10.00
N ALA A 59 9.10 -19.52 -8.84
CA ALA A 59 8.40 -19.00 -7.68
C ALA A 59 9.21 -17.83 -7.08
N GLY A 60 9.10 -16.65 -7.71
CA GLY A 60 9.64 -15.40 -7.18
C GLY A 60 8.76 -14.93 -6.03
N SER A 61 9.28 -15.06 -4.81
CA SER A 61 8.73 -14.55 -3.56
C SER A 61 8.67 -13.02 -3.54
N ILE A 62 7.54 -12.44 -3.97
CA ILE A 62 7.42 -10.98 -4.11
C ILE A 62 6.75 -10.29 -2.91
N LEU A 63 6.13 -11.01 -1.97
CA LEU A 63 5.33 -10.36 -0.90
C LEU A 63 5.88 -10.53 0.52
N GLY A 64 7.15 -10.89 0.67
CA GLY A 64 7.80 -11.06 1.98
C GLY A 64 8.23 -9.77 2.67
N SER A 65 8.34 -8.66 1.95
CA SER A 65 8.96 -7.42 2.47
C SER A 65 7.99 -6.48 3.20
N ILE A 66 6.67 -6.60 3.00
CA ILE A 66 5.69 -5.65 3.56
C ILE A 66 5.07 -6.13 4.89
N PHE A 67 5.12 -7.44 5.20
CA PHE A 67 4.49 -8.01 6.41
C PHE A 67 5.45 -8.23 7.58
N GLY A 68 6.74 -7.90 7.43
CA GLY A 68 7.77 -8.09 8.45
C GLY A 68 8.25 -6.79 9.08
N GLY A 69 7.66 -6.42 10.22
CA GLY A 69 8.33 -5.60 11.24
C GLY A 69 8.42 -4.08 11.00
N LYS A 70 8.25 -3.33 12.09
CA LYS A 70 8.35 -1.87 12.16
C LYS A 70 9.63 -1.32 11.49
N ARG A 71 9.43 -0.25 10.69
CA ARG A 71 10.42 0.73 10.21
C ARG A 71 11.36 0.26 9.09
N SER A 72 11.06 0.68 7.86
CA SER A 72 11.98 1.50 7.05
C SER A 72 11.27 1.96 5.77
N ARG A 73 11.30 3.28 5.51
CA ARG A 73 10.91 3.91 4.23
C ARG A 73 12.10 3.86 3.29
N THR A 74 12.53 2.70 2.79
CA THR A 74 13.43 2.63 1.63
C THR A 74 13.50 1.21 1.06
N SER A 75 13.36 1.13 -0.28
CA SER A 75 13.79 0.04 -1.17
C SER A 75 13.18 -1.36 -1.00
N VAL A 76 12.40 -1.80 -2.00
CA VAL A 76 12.65 -3.04 -2.76
C VAL A 76 12.21 -2.83 -4.23
N LEU A 77 13.10 -2.28 -5.04
CA LEU A 77 13.06 -2.41 -6.49
C LEU A 77 13.75 -3.74 -6.81
N GLY A 78 13.02 -4.76 -7.29
CA GLY A 78 13.57 -6.11 -7.41
C GLY A 78 12.87 -7.01 -8.41
N LYS A 79 13.12 -6.76 -9.71
CA LYS A 79 13.03 -7.67 -10.86
C LYS A 79 11.67 -8.35 -11.15
N LEU A 80 10.94 -7.71 -12.06
CA LEU A 80 9.95 -8.36 -12.92
C LEU A 80 10.67 -9.02 -14.12
N GLY A 81 10.71 -10.35 -14.15
CA GLY A 81 11.17 -11.14 -15.29
C GLY A 81 9.98 -11.56 -16.15
N SER A 82 9.70 -10.79 -17.20
CA SER A 82 8.75 -11.17 -18.24
C SER A 82 9.35 -12.29 -19.09
N ALA A 83 8.67 -13.44 -19.12
CA ALA A 83 8.93 -14.49 -20.10
C ALA A 83 7.70 -14.62 -20.99
N ALA A 84 7.71 -13.84 -22.08
CA ALA A 84 6.76 -13.95 -23.17
C ALA A 84 7.30 -14.90 -24.25
N GLY A 85 6.45 -15.85 -24.67
CA GLY A 85 6.44 -16.37 -26.03
C GLY A 85 6.60 -17.88 -26.20
N LYS A 86 5.60 -18.54 -26.80
CA LYS A 86 5.54 -18.71 -28.26
C LYS A 86 4.24 -19.37 -28.73
N ARG A 87 3.72 -18.83 -29.84
CA ARG A 87 2.64 -19.36 -30.70
C ARG A 87 2.98 -20.75 -31.25
N GLY A 88 1.98 -21.64 -31.25
CA GLY A 88 2.00 -22.88 -32.04
C GLY A 88 0.63 -23.58 -32.07
N ARG A 89 0.05 -23.71 -33.26
CA ARG A 89 -1.22 -24.42 -33.54
C ARG A 89 -1.22 -25.87 -33.01
N SER A 90 -2.43 -26.35 -32.73
CA SER A 90 -2.91 -27.75 -32.60
C SER A 90 -3.04 -28.35 -31.20
N ASP A 91 -4.15 -29.08 -31.01
CA ASP A 91 -4.69 -29.78 -29.84
C ASP A 91 -5.45 -28.92 -28.83
N ALA A 92 -6.74 -29.23 -28.63
CA ALA A 92 -7.60 -28.63 -27.61
C ALA A 92 -7.00 -28.69 -26.20
N ALA A 93 -6.08 -29.62 -25.95
CA ALA A 93 -5.29 -29.69 -24.72
C ALA A 93 -4.25 -28.56 -24.61
N LYS A 94 -3.59 -28.15 -25.71
CA LYS A 94 -2.68 -26.99 -25.71
C LYS A 94 -3.42 -25.69 -25.46
N GLU A 95 -4.59 -25.54 -26.07
CA GLU A 95 -5.45 -24.36 -25.87
C GLU A 95 -5.90 -24.22 -24.41
N ARG A 96 -6.17 -25.33 -23.72
CA ARG A 96 -6.50 -25.33 -22.28
C ARG A 96 -5.34 -24.90 -21.39
N VAL A 97 -4.11 -25.37 -21.69
CA VAL A 97 -2.90 -24.96 -20.97
C VAL A 97 -2.63 -23.48 -21.20
N GLU A 98 -2.63 -23.03 -22.46
CA GLU A 98 -2.42 -21.62 -22.83
C GLU A 98 -3.48 -20.71 -22.19
N ALA A 99 -4.74 -21.15 -22.10
CA ALA A 99 -5.79 -20.43 -21.40
C ALA A 99 -5.53 -20.31 -19.88
N GLN A 100 -4.96 -21.34 -19.23
CA GLN A 100 -4.58 -21.24 -17.82
C GLN A 100 -3.33 -20.39 -17.61
N GLU A 101 -2.33 -20.47 -18.48
CA GLU A 101 -1.17 -19.58 -18.44
C GLU A 101 -1.59 -18.11 -18.57
N ASN A 102 -2.49 -17.80 -19.51
CA ASN A 102 -3.05 -16.46 -19.67
C ASN A 102 -3.81 -16.00 -18.41
N LYS A 103 -4.50 -16.92 -17.71
CA LYS A 103 -5.18 -16.62 -16.44
C LYS A 103 -4.18 -16.30 -15.33
N ILE A 104 -3.07 -17.05 -15.23
CA ILE A 104 -1.99 -16.79 -14.29
C ILE A 104 -1.38 -15.41 -14.55
N GLN A 105 -1.08 -15.09 -15.82
CA GLN A 105 -0.58 -13.77 -16.21
C GLN A 105 -1.56 -12.64 -15.86
N HIS A 106 -2.85 -12.86 -16.07
CA HIS A 106 -3.87 -11.88 -15.68
C HIS A 106 -3.91 -11.63 -14.17
N ILE A 107 -3.83 -12.69 -13.35
CA ILE A 107 -3.81 -12.56 -11.88
C ILE A 107 -2.53 -11.84 -11.43
N HIS A 108 -1.38 -12.09 -12.07
CA HIS A 108 -0.16 -11.33 -11.83
C HIS A 108 -0.35 -9.84 -12.11
N HIS A 109 -0.96 -9.49 -13.23
CA HIS A 109 -1.24 -8.09 -13.54
C HIS A 109 -2.19 -7.44 -12.52
N GLN A 110 -3.19 -8.18 -12.03
CA GLN A 110 -4.07 -7.70 -10.95
C GLN A 110 -3.31 -7.48 -9.64
N LEU A 111 -2.32 -8.31 -9.32
CA LEU A 111 -1.46 -8.10 -8.14
C LEU A 111 -0.58 -6.85 -8.29
N GLU A 112 -0.01 -6.62 -9.48
CA GLU A 112 0.77 -5.42 -9.78
C GLU A 112 -0.08 -4.14 -9.68
N GLN A 113 -1.29 -4.17 -10.25
CA GLN A 113 -2.24 -3.06 -10.13
C GLN A 113 -2.62 -2.80 -8.68
N LEU A 114 -2.86 -3.86 -7.89
CA LEU A 114 -3.19 -3.72 -6.47
C LEU A 114 -2.06 -3.07 -5.66
N GLU A 115 -0.80 -3.36 -6.00
CA GLU A 115 0.37 -2.72 -5.38
C GLU A 115 0.49 -1.24 -5.77
N ALA A 116 0.24 -0.91 -7.03
CA ALA A 116 0.22 0.48 -7.50
C ALA A 116 -0.89 1.29 -6.80
N GLU A 117 -2.11 0.75 -6.75
CA GLU A 117 -3.24 1.36 -6.03
C GLU A 117 -2.92 1.61 -4.56
N LEU A 118 -2.30 0.65 -3.87
CA LEU A 118 -1.91 0.81 -2.47
C LEU A 118 -0.89 1.95 -2.30
N THR A 119 0.08 2.06 -3.20
CA THR A 119 1.10 3.11 -3.15
C THR A 119 0.47 4.49 -3.35
N ASP A 120 -0.44 4.61 -4.31
CA ASP A 120 -1.18 5.84 -4.59
C ASP A 120 -2.08 6.24 -3.41
N ASP A 121 -2.78 5.28 -2.81
CA ASP A 121 -3.63 5.52 -1.64
C ASP A 121 -2.82 6.04 -0.44
N VAL A 122 -1.68 5.40 -0.14
CA VAL A 122 -0.81 5.81 0.96
C VAL A 122 -0.25 7.21 0.73
N THR A 123 0.21 7.51 -0.49
CA THR A 123 0.75 8.84 -0.82
C THR A 123 -0.32 9.93 -0.75
N SER A 124 -1.56 9.62 -1.18
CA SER A 124 -2.69 10.56 -1.10
C SER A 124 -3.06 10.91 0.34
N ILE A 125 -3.01 9.93 1.26
CA ILE A 125 -3.29 10.13 2.68
C ILE A 125 -2.21 11.01 3.32
N ASP A 126 -0.94 10.70 3.05
CA ASP A 126 0.19 11.49 3.55
C ASP A 126 0.08 12.95 3.08
N ALA A 127 -0.18 13.17 1.78
CA ALA A 127 -0.36 14.50 1.21
C ALA A 127 -1.54 15.27 1.85
N LYS A 128 -2.69 14.60 2.06
CA LYS A 128 -3.88 15.17 2.71
C LYS A 128 -3.56 15.63 4.14
N TRP A 129 -2.96 14.78 4.95
CA TRP A 129 -2.67 15.11 6.35
C TRP A 129 -1.55 16.14 6.50
N MET A 130 -0.54 16.12 5.62
CA MET A 130 0.46 17.20 5.56
C MET A 130 -0.16 18.54 5.17
N GLY A 131 -1.15 18.56 4.28
CA GLY A 131 -1.91 19.77 3.93
C GLY A 131 -2.61 20.36 5.15
N VAL A 132 -3.36 19.52 5.88
CA VAL A 132 -4.05 19.92 7.12
C VAL A 132 -3.07 20.42 8.19
N ALA A 133 -1.89 19.79 8.32
CA ALA A 133 -0.88 20.22 9.29
C ALA A 133 -0.28 21.60 8.97
N LYS A 134 -0.25 21.98 7.69
CA LYS A 134 0.26 23.28 7.22
C LYS A 134 -0.75 24.40 7.37
N GLU A 135 -2.04 24.08 7.41
CA GLU A 135 -3.13 25.05 7.56
C GLU A 135 -3.22 25.52 9.03
N ILE A 136 -2.33 26.45 9.40
CA ILE A 136 -2.31 27.07 10.73
C ILE A 136 -2.80 28.51 10.58
N SER A 137 -3.97 28.81 11.14
CA SER A 137 -4.50 30.17 11.22
C SER A 137 -4.19 30.79 12.58
N PRO A 138 -3.76 32.06 12.64
CA PRO A 138 -3.69 32.79 13.90
C PRO A 138 -5.10 33.01 14.44
N MET A 139 -5.29 32.78 15.74
CA MET A 139 -6.48 33.15 16.49
C MET A 139 -6.08 34.21 17.50
N THR A 140 -6.81 35.32 17.52
CA THR A 140 -6.63 36.32 18.57
C THR A 140 -7.36 35.84 19.81
N VAL A 141 -6.64 35.66 20.91
CA VAL A 141 -7.22 35.36 22.23
C VAL A 141 -7.36 36.69 22.97
N PRO A 142 -8.56 37.28 23.06
CA PRO A 142 -8.74 38.49 23.85
C PRO A 142 -8.55 38.15 25.33
N LEU A 143 -7.94 39.07 26.08
CA LEU A 143 -7.92 38.97 27.54
C LEU A 143 -9.32 39.29 28.06
N GLU A 144 -9.94 38.34 28.76
CA GLU A 144 -11.18 38.61 29.47
C GLU A 144 -10.89 39.37 30.77
N ARG A 145 -11.83 40.18 31.23
CA ARG A 145 -11.67 40.97 32.47
C ARG A 145 -11.42 40.08 33.69
N THR A 146 -11.84 38.83 33.64
CA THR A 146 -11.61 37.75 34.61
C THR A 146 -10.17 37.21 34.61
N ASP A 147 -9.42 37.36 33.52
CA ASP A 147 -8.03 36.87 33.40
C ASP A 147 -6.99 37.89 33.88
N VAL A 148 -7.40 39.13 34.16
CA VAL A 148 -6.53 40.19 34.64
C VAL A 148 -6.50 40.21 36.17
N LYS A 149 -5.41 39.71 36.77
CA LYS A 149 -5.14 39.90 38.20
C LYS A 149 -4.33 41.18 38.41
N VAL A 150 -4.94 42.18 39.05
CA VAL A 150 -4.22 43.35 39.54
C VAL A 150 -3.42 42.92 40.78
N THR A 151 -2.13 42.70 40.60
CA THR A 151 -1.22 42.26 41.68
C THR A 151 -0.76 43.42 42.56
N GLN A 152 -0.77 44.64 42.04
CA GLN A 152 -0.34 45.83 42.77
C GLN A 152 -1.11 47.06 42.30
N LEU A 153 -1.58 47.85 43.26
CA LEU A 153 -2.16 49.17 43.05
C LEU A 153 -1.34 50.17 43.88
N ALA A 154 -0.87 51.25 43.27
CA ALA A 154 -0.11 52.29 43.95
C ALA A 154 -0.65 53.67 43.60
N LEU A 155 -0.72 54.55 44.60
CA LEU A 155 -1.06 55.96 44.43
C LEU A 155 0.24 56.76 44.28
N VAL A 156 0.42 57.42 43.15
CA VAL A 156 1.60 58.24 42.86
C VAL A 156 1.18 59.70 42.75
N TRP A 157 1.83 60.57 43.53
CA TRP A 157 1.66 62.02 43.42
C TRP A 157 2.70 62.56 42.44
N ILE A 158 2.25 63.23 41.38
CA ILE A 158 3.11 63.96 40.46
C ILE A 158 2.97 65.44 40.76
N PRO A 159 4.01 66.12 41.29
CA PRO A 159 3.96 67.56 41.49
C PRO A 159 3.98 68.26 40.12
N VAL A 160 3.01 69.14 39.90
CA VAL A 160 2.95 70.00 38.71
C VAL A 160 3.72 71.29 39.02
N PRO A 161 4.61 71.78 38.13
CA PRO A 161 5.38 73.01 38.35
C PRO A 161 4.51 74.27 38.39
#